data_AF-D1BEA6-F1
#
_entry.id   AF-D1BEA6-F1
#
_cell.length_a   1.000
_cell.length_b   1.000
_cell.length_c   1.000
_cell.angle_alpha   90.00
_cell.angle_beta   90.00
_cell.angle_gamma   90.00
#
_symmetry.space_group_name_H-M   'P 1'
#
loop_
_entity.id
_entity.type
_entity.pdbx_description
1 polymer ?
#
loop_
_entity_poly.entity_id
_entity_poly.type
_entity_poly.pdbx_seq_one_letter_code
_entity_poly.pdbx_strand_id
1 'polypeptide(L)'
;MLAVVALVLGVLLVVGGGGSDDSEQQGFATPEEAIEFSTEKIADGDAAAALTAWAGDAQAENLDLVGTLERFRALSPVDTSSVPSDDEFFVELGRTTRAGTAADQYRRMAFSLLLPEVRYDTTTRLDGGDLSAQDVADGLDSERLSSLKAQQVDLVVGPEQYDETLAQAAALVGADERREYVVLYEWDGDTYLGGVGVLRYGDDWQIDTLAASLANTPNGALEPTTADEYDAVVEGFPGS
;
A
#
# COMPACT_ATOMS: atom_id res chain seq x y z
N MET A 1 -32.41 -8.82 -44.54
CA MET A 1 -31.06 -9.39 -44.37
C MET A 1 -30.55 -8.84 -43.06
N LEU A 2 -30.53 -9.68 -42.03
CA LEU A 2 -30.18 -9.35 -40.65
C LEU A 2 -28.66 -9.15 -40.51
N ALA A 3 -28.26 -8.20 -39.68
CA ALA A 3 -27.16 -8.35 -38.72
C ALA A 3 -27.20 -7.18 -37.72
N VAL A 4 -27.87 -7.40 -36.59
CA VAL A 4 -27.71 -6.59 -35.38
C VAL A 4 -26.61 -7.28 -34.58
N VAL A 5 -25.47 -6.62 -34.42
CA VAL A 5 -24.37 -7.08 -33.55
C VAL A 5 -24.65 -6.51 -32.16
N ALA A 6 -25.21 -7.34 -31.29
CA ALA A 6 -25.35 -7.04 -29.87
C ALA A 6 -24.02 -7.41 -29.19
N LEU A 7 -23.30 -6.40 -28.71
CA LEU A 7 -22.09 -6.55 -27.92
C LEU A 7 -22.52 -6.79 -26.46
N VAL A 8 -22.51 -8.04 -26.03
CA VAL A 8 -22.76 -8.42 -24.63
C VAL A 8 -21.43 -8.29 -23.89
N LEU A 9 -21.24 -7.20 -23.16
CA LEU A 9 -20.19 -7.08 -22.15
C LEU A 9 -20.61 -7.96 -20.95
N GLY A 10 -19.91 -9.07 -20.78
CA GLY A 10 -20.07 -9.94 -19.62
C GLY A 10 -19.48 -9.27 -18.39
N VAL A 11 -20.34 -8.91 -17.44
CA VAL A 11 -19.95 -8.64 -16.06
C VAL A 11 -19.68 -10.00 -15.42
N LEU A 12 -18.42 -10.30 -15.11
CA LEU A 12 -18.04 -11.42 -14.26
C LEU A 12 -18.31 -11.03 -12.80
N LEU A 13 -19.50 -11.37 -12.32
CA LEU A 13 -19.80 -11.46 -10.89
C LEU A 13 -19.12 -12.71 -10.33
N VAL A 14 -17.99 -12.55 -9.66
CA VAL A 14 -17.45 -13.60 -8.79
C VAL A 14 -18.20 -13.49 -7.46
N VAL A 15 -19.16 -14.41 -7.28
CA VAL A 15 -19.73 -14.71 -5.96
C VAL A 15 -18.95 -15.90 -5.40
N GLY A 16 -17.97 -15.63 -4.53
CA GLY A 16 -17.42 -16.61 -3.58
C GLY A 16 -17.82 -16.14 -2.18
N GLY A 17 -18.52 -16.88 -1.31
CA GLY A 17 -18.51 -18.32 -1.13
C GLY A 17 -17.43 -18.67 -0.11
N GLY A 18 -17.73 -18.45 1.18
CA GLY A 18 -16.81 -18.61 2.30
C GLY A 18 -16.02 -19.92 2.29
N GLY A 19 -14.74 -19.78 1.99
CA GLY A 19 -13.68 -20.77 2.14
C GLY A 19 -12.40 -19.97 2.34
N SER A 20 -11.57 -20.39 3.29
CA SER A 20 -10.20 -19.91 3.43
C SER A 20 -9.41 -20.39 2.22
N ASP A 21 -9.56 -19.70 1.09
CA ASP A 21 -8.62 -19.75 -0.01
C ASP A 21 -7.39 -18.95 0.45
N ASP A 22 -6.22 -19.58 0.38
CA ASP A 22 -4.95 -18.87 0.31
C ASP A 22 -5.05 -17.96 -0.93
N SER A 23 -5.49 -16.72 -0.74
CA SER A 23 -5.64 -15.76 -1.83
C SER A 23 -4.25 -15.42 -2.33
N GLU A 24 -3.87 -16.03 -3.46
CA GLU A 24 -2.62 -15.73 -4.15
C GLU A 24 -2.50 -14.22 -4.40
N GLN A 25 -1.32 -13.66 -4.18
CA GLN A 25 -1.05 -12.27 -4.50
C GLN A 25 -1.25 -12.02 -5.99
N GLN A 26 -1.87 -10.89 -6.30
CA GLN A 26 -2.23 -10.49 -7.65
C GLN A 26 -1.17 -9.55 -8.22
N GLY A 27 -0.75 -9.82 -9.46
CA GLY A 27 0.03 -8.91 -10.28
C GLY A 27 -0.85 -7.96 -11.10
N PHE A 28 -0.37 -6.75 -11.35
CA PHE A 28 -1.06 -5.71 -12.13
C PHE A 28 -0.20 -5.25 -13.31
N ALA A 29 -0.84 -4.86 -14.42
CA ALA A 29 -0.09 -4.42 -15.59
C ALA A 29 0.55 -3.02 -15.39
N THR A 30 -0.01 -2.23 -14.47
CA THR A 30 0.49 -0.90 -14.11
C THR A 30 0.50 -0.66 -12.60
N PRO A 31 1.36 0.23 -12.09
CA PRO A 31 1.32 0.71 -10.71
C PRO A 31 -0.04 1.29 -10.30
N GLU A 32 -0.65 2.08 -11.18
CA GLU A 32 -1.92 2.75 -10.96
C GLU A 32 -3.04 1.73 -10.74
N GLU A 33 -3.10 0.66 -11.55
CA GLU A 33 -4.07 -0.41 -11.35
C GLU A 33 -3.94 -1.10 -9.98
N ALA A 34 -2.72 -1.32 -9.47
CA ALA A 34 -2.51 -1.90 -8.16
C ALA A 34 -3.01 -0.96 -7.03
N ILE A 35 -2.74 0.34 -7.17
CA ILE A 35 -3.16 1.39 -6.23
C ILE A 35 -4.68 1.57 -6.23
N GLU A 36 -5.29 1.64 -7.41
CA GLU A 36 -6.74 1.77 -7.56
C GLU A 36 -7.46 0.55 -7.02
N PHE A 37 -7.00 -0.67 -7.38
CA PHE A 37 -7.59 -1.91 -6.88
C PHE A 37 -7.53 -2.00 -5.37
N SER A 38 -6.36 -1.78 -4.76
CA SER A 38 -6.22 -1.82 -3.31
C SER A 38 -7.13 -0.80 -2.62
N THR A 39 -7.21 0.41 -3.14
CA THR A 39 -8.05 1.48 -2.61
C THR A 39 -9.54 1.11 -2.69
N GLU A 40 -9.99 0.58 -3.83
CA GLU A 40 -11.36 0.09 -4.01
C GLU A 40 -11.70 -1.00 -2.99
N LYS A 41 -10.81 -1.97 -2.79
CA LYS A 41 -11.06 -3.05 -1.81
C LYS A 41 -11.08 -2.57 -0.37
N ILE A 42 -10.30 -1.55 -0.01
CA ILE A 42 -10.42 -0.91 1.29
C ILE A 42 -11.76 -0.16 1.42
N ALA A 43 -12.20 0.56 0.39
CA ALA A 43 -13.49 1.24 0.37
C ALA A 43 -14.68 0.25 0.51
N ASP A 44 -14.55 -0.93 -0.10
CA ASP A 44 -15.53 -2.03 0.00
C ASP A 44 -15.51 -2.76 1.35
N GLY A 45 -14.55 -2.44 2.24
CA GLY A 45 -14.33 -3.16 3.50
C GLY A 45 -13.71 -4.56 3.33
N ASP A 46 -13.17 -4.87 2.15
CA ASP A 46 -12.53 -6.14 1.82
C ASP A 46 -11.00 -6.06 1.98
N ALA A 47 -10.56 -6.03 3.23
CA ALA A 47 -9.14 -5.97 3.56
C ALA A 47 -8.35 -7.17 3.03
N ALA A 48 -8.98 -8.35 2.92
CA ALA A 48 -8.32 -9.55 2.41
C ALA A 48 -7.99 -9.40 0.92
N ALA A 49 -8.96 -8.95 0.12
CA ALA A 49 -8.71 -8.64 -1.29
C ALA A 49 -7.70 -7.49 -1.45
N ALA A 50 -7.76 -6.45 -0.62
CA ALA A 50 -6.78 -5.35 -0.68
C ALA A 50 -5.33 -5.84 -0.44
N LEU A 51 -5.15 -6.87 0.39
CA LEU A 51 -3.83 -7.45 0.69
C LEU A 51 -3.26 -8.27 -0.47
N THR A 52 -4.07 -8.77 -1.39
CA THR A 52 -3.55 -9.50 -2.56
C THR A 52 -2.74 -8.59 -3.48
N ALA A 53 -2.92 -7.27 -3.41
CA ALA A 53 -2.16 -6.32 -4.22
C ALA A 53 -0.70 -6.11 -3.78
N TRP A 54 -0.30 -6.70 -2.65
CA TRP A 54 1.03 -6.52 -2.09
C TRP A 54 2.01 -7.56 -2.63
N ALA A 55 3.28 -7.19 -2.71
CA ALA A 55 4.38 -8.04 -3.16
C ALA A 55 4.95 -8.97 -2.06
N GLY A 56 4.19 -9.28 -1.01
CA GLY A 56 4.71 -9.93 0.20
C GLY A 56 5.37 -11.30 -0.05
N ASP A 57 4.84 -12.08 -0.99
CA ASP A 57 5.29 -13.44 -1.30
C ASP A 57 6.52 -13.39 -2.18
N ALA A 58 6.46 -12.59 -3.25
CA ALA A 58 7.61 -12.34 -4.11
C ALA A 58 8.81 -11.80 -3.32
N GLN A 59 8.58 -10.86 -2.39
CA GLN A 59 9.65 -10.36 -1.52
C GLN A 59 10.21 -11.43 -0.58
N ALA A 60 9.37 -12.29 0.00
CA ALA A 60 9.83 -13.35 0.90
C ALA A 60 10.66 -14.41 0.18
N GLU A 61 10.29 -14.76 -1.05
CA GLU A 61 10.98 -15.76 -1.88
C GLU A 61 12.28 -15.26 -2.50
N ASN A 62 12.42 -13.94 -2.70
CA ASN A 62 13.52 -13.38 -3.48
C ASN A 62 14.45 -12.45 -2.68
N LEU A 63 14.27 -12.33 -1.36
CA LEU A 63 15.12 -11.51 -0.51
C LEU A 63 16.59 -11.96 -0.55
N ASP A 64 17.50 -11.05 -0.90
CA ASP A 64 18.94 -11.19 -0.70
C ASP A 64 19.32 -10.74 0.71
N LEU A 65 19.27 -11.68 1.65
CA LEU A 65 19.63 -11.41 3.04
C LEU A 65 21.09 -10.95 3.17
N VAL A 66 22.02 -11.56 2.43
CA VAL A 66 23.45 -11.22 2.52
C VAL A 66 23.68 -9.79 2.04
N GLY A 67 23.16 -9.45 0.86
CA GLY A 67 23.23 -8.09 0.32
C GLY A 67 22.56 -7.05 1.22
N THR A 68 21.43 -7.42 1.85
CA THR A 68 20.74 -6.56 2.83
C THR A 68 21.64 -6.24 4.03
N LEU A 69 22.24 -7.27 4.65
CA LEU A 69 23.13 -7.10 5.79
C LEU A 69 24.42 -6.35 5.43
N GLU A 70 24.98 -6.58 4.24
CA GLU A 70 26.16 -5.88 3.75
C GLU A 70 25.89 -4.39 3.49
N ARG A 71 24.73 -4.07 2.91
CA ARG A 71 24.28 -2.70 2.65
C ARG A 71 24.11 -1.93 3.95
N PHE A 72 23.35 -2.46 4.89
CA PHE A 72 23.03 -1.76 6.13
C PHE A 72 24.14 -1.84 7.17
N ARG A 73 25.07 -2.79 7.03
CA ARG A 73 26.14 -3.10 8.01
C ARG A 73 25.60 -3.29 9.43
N ALA A 74 24.38 -3.81 9.51
CA ALA A 74 23.63 -3.95 10.74
C ALA A 74 22.74 -5.18 10.65
N LEU A 75 22.60 -5.86 11.77
CA LEU A 75 21.54 -6.82 12.02
C LEU A 75 20.66 -6.25 13.11
N SER A 76 19.37 -6.09 12.82
CA SER A 76 18.37 -5.73 13.81
C SER A 76 17.56 -6.99 14.14
N PRO A 77 17.70 -7.59 15.33
CA PRO A 77 16.91 -8.76 15.70
C PRO A 77 15.39 -8.50 15.79
N VAL A 78 14.97 -7.24 15.75
CA VAL A 78 13.56 -6.83 15.71
C VAL A 78 13.06 -6.59 14.29
N ASP A 79 13.93 -6.61 13.28
CA ASP A 79 13.51 -6.66 11.88
C ASP A 79 13.03 -8.08 11.56
N THR A 80 11.73 -8.21 11.36
CA THR A 80 11.06 -9.47 11.10
C THR A 80 10.95 -9.80 9.61
N SER A 81 11.48 -8.93 8.74
CA SER A 81 11.35 -9.03 7.29
C SER A 81 12.65 -9.49 6.60
N SER A 82 13.80 -9.31 7.25
CA SER A 82 15.12 -9.73 6.75
C SER A 82 15.47 -11.15 7.19
N VAL A 83 14.83 -12.16 6.59
CA VAL A 83 15.05 -13.59 6.86
C VAL A 83 15.58 -14.34 5.62
N PRO A 84 16.22 -15.50 5.78
CA PRO A 84 16.69 -16.27 4.63
C PRO A 84 15.55 -16.68 3.68
N SER A 85 15.80 -16.59 2.37
CA SER A 85 14.85 -16.98 1.31
C SER A 85 15.12 -18.38 0.74
N ASP A 86 16.17 -19.06 1.20
CA ASP A 86 16.58 -20.40 0.76
C ASP A 86 16.13 -21.54 1.69
N ASP A 87 15.38 -21.21 2.75
CA ASP A 87 14.83 -22.14 3.73
C ASP A 87 13.31 -21.93 3.86
N GLU A 88 12.55 -23.00 3.62
CA GLU A 88 11.08 -22.98 3.56
C GLU A 88 10.44 -22.41 4.83
N PHE A 89 10.98 -22.73 6.01
CA PHE A 89 10.44 -22.20 7.26
C PHE A 89 10.60 -20.68 7.35
N PHE A 90 11.75 -20.15 6.92
CA PHE A 90 11.99 -18.70 6.92
C PHE A 90 11.22 -17.98 5.83
N VAL A 91 11.00 -18.59 4.66
CA VAL A 91 10.12 -18.04 3.61
C VAL A 91 8.70 -17.86 4.15
N GLU A 92 8.11 -18.88 4.78
CA GLU A 92 6.75 -18.77 5.35
C GLU A 92 6.65 -17.72 6.47
N LEU A 93 7.68 -17.62 7.32
CA LEU A 93 7.76 -16.54 8.30
C LEU A 93 7.81 -15.17 7.62
N GLY A 94 8.62 -15.01 6.57
CA GLY A 94 8.73 -13.79 5.78
C GLY A 94 7.40 -13.39 5.14
N ARG A 95 6.67 -14.33 4.54
CA ARG A 95 5.32 -14.08 3.99
C ARG A 95 4.36 -13.57 5.06
N THR A 96 4.32 -14.27 6.20
CA THR A 96 3.44 -13.93 7.32
C THR A 96 3.75 -12.54 7.88
N THR A 97 5.03 -12.21 8.08
CA THR A 97 5.43 -10.92 8.64
C THR A 97 5.15 -9.78 7.66
N ARG A 98 5.36 -9.99 6.36
CA ARG A 98 5.04 -9.01 5.31
C ARG A 98 3.54 -8.76 5.16
N ALA A 99 2.72 -9.80 5.19
CA ALA A 99 1.26 -9.66 5.23
C ALA A 99 0.82 -8.87 6.48
N GLY A 100 1.43 -9.13 7.64
CA GLY A 100 1.21 -8.37 8.87
C GLY A 100 1.61 -6.89 8.74
N THR A 101 2.73 -6.60 8.09
CA THR A 101 3.17 -5.22 7.80
C THR A 101 2.18 -4.52 6.87
N ALA A 102 1.78 -5.15 5.77
CA ALA A 102 0.78 -4.62 4.83
C ALA A 102 -0.54 -4.30 5.54
N ALA A 103 -1.03 -5.23 6.37
CA ALA A 103 -2.23 -5.04 7.16
C ALA A 103 -2.11 -3.88 8.17
N ASP A 104 -0.94 -3.69 8.81
CA ASP A 104 -0.72 -2.54 9.69
C ASP A 104 -0.77 -1.21 8.92
N GLN A 105 -0.27 -1.17 7.68
CA GLN A 105 -0.33 0.05 6.86
C GLN A 105 -1.77 0.38 6.46
N TYR A 106 -2.58 -0.59 6.02
CA TYR A 106 -4.01 -0.33 5.80
C TYR A 106 -4.76 0.04 7.09
N ARG A 107 -4.39 -0.55 8.22
CA ARG A 107 -4.95 -0.16 9.52
C ARG A 107 -4.64 1.30 9.83
N ARG A 108 -3.42 1.78 9.58
CA ARG A 108 -3.05 3.20 9.75
C ARG A 108 -3.85 4.10 8.81
N MET A 109 -4.10 3.65 7.58
CA MET A 109 -4.87 4.39 6.58
C MET A 109 -6.29 4.60 7.09
N ALA A 110 -6.96 3.51 7.46
CA ALA A 110 -8.31 3.55 8.02
C ALA A 110 -8.37 4.40 9.30
N PHE A 111 -7.39 4.27 10.20
CA PHE A 111 -7.36 5.07 11.44
C PHE A 111 -7.19 6.57 11.15
N SER A 112 -6.34 6.95 10.20
CA SER A 112 -6.11 8.35 9.85
C SER A 112 -7.35 9.05 9.30
N LEU A 113 -8.25 8.30 8.65
CA LEU A 113 -9.53 8.80 8.14
C LEU A 113 -10.63 8.75 9.20
N LEU A 114 -10.80 7.59 9.87
CA LEU A 114 -11.94 7.33 10.74
C LEU A 114 -11.81 7.95 12.13
N LEU A 115 -10.57 8.17 12.59
CA LEU A 115 -10.22 8.73 13.90
C LEU A 115 -9.13 9.82 13.76
N PRO A 116 -9.40 10.94 13.05
CA PRO A 116 -8.40 11.95 12.72
C PRO A 116 -7.80 12.66 13.97
N GLU A 117 -8.50 12.63 15.10
CA GLU A 117 -8.00 13.12 16.39
C GLU A 117 -6.97 12.19 17.06
N VAL A 118 -6.89 10.93 16.60
CA VAL A 118 -5.94 9.94 17.11
C VAL A 118 -4.67 9.99 16.28
N ARG A 119 -3.59 10.40 16.95
CA ARG A 119 -2.25 10.31 16.40
C ARG A 119 -1.81 8.85 16.27
N TYR A 120 -1.52 8.41 15.05
CA TYR A 120 -1.06 7.03 14.79
C TYR A 120 0.37 6.75 15.31
N ASP A 121 1.14 7.79 15.62
CA ASP A 121 2.55 7.72 16.05
C ASP A 121 2.73 7.75 17.58
N THR A 122 1.65 7.92 18.34
CA THR A 122 1.71 8.04 19.80
C THR A 122 0.55 7.31 20.48
N THR A 123 0.72 7.00 21.77
CA THR A 123 -0.37 6.44 22.56
C THR A 123 -1.31 7.56 23.02
N THR A 124 -2.54 7.57 22.50
CA THR A 124 -3.62 8.41 23.02
C THR A 124 -4.13 7.85 24.34
N ARG A 125 -4.13 8.68 25.39
CA ARG A 125 -4.70 8.34 26.69
C ARG A 125 -6.21 8.53 26.67
N LEU A 126 -6.95 7.50 27.07
CA LEU A 126 -8.41 7.53 27.17
C LEU A 126 -8.91 8.02 28.54
N ASP A 127 -8.02 8.11 29.53
CA ASP A 127 -8.34 8.60 30.86
C ASP A 127 -8.33 10.14 30.91
N GLY A 128 -9.52 10.74 30.98
CA GLY A 128 -9.69 12.18 31.23
C GLY A 128 -9.62 13.09 29.98
N GLY A 129 -9.74 12.52 28.78
CA GLY A 129 -9.82 13.27 27.51
C GLY A 129 -11.23 13.31 26.90
N ASP A 130 -11.35 13.97 25.75
CA ASP A 130 -12.59 14.10 24.97
C ASP A 130 -12.95 12.82 24.18
N LEU A 131 -12.05 11.82 24.16
CA LEU A 131 -12.21 10.57 23.43
C LEU A 131 -12.38 9.38 24.39
N SER A 132 -13.53 8.72 24.35
CA SER A 132 -13.81 7.51 25.12
C SER A 132 -13.48 6.23 24.34
N ALA A 133 -13.39 5.10 25.06
CA ALA A 133 -13.22 3.79 24.42
C ALA A 133 -14.41 3.43 23.50
N GLN A 134 -15.61 3.91 23.81
CA GLN A 134 -16.79 3.69 22.98
C GLN A 134 -16.72 4.54 21.71
N ASP A 135 -16.26 5.78 21.79
CA ASP A 135 -16.08 6.65 20.62
C ASP A 135 -15.07 6.05 19.63
N VAL A 136 -13.97 5.45 20.14
CA VAL A 136 -13.00 4.72 19.30
C VAL A 136 -13.65 3.52 18.64
N ALA A 137 -14.42 2.71 19.38
CA ALA A 137 -15.06 1.52 18.85
C ALA A 137 -16.13 1.85 17.79
N ASP A 138 -16.93 2.89 18.03
CA ASP A 138 -17.98 3.35 17.11
C ASP A 138 -17.41 4.10 15.90
N GLY A 139 -16.27 4.77 16.07
CA GLY A 139 -15.58 5.48 14.99
C GLY A 139 -14.97 4.55 13.95
N LEU A 140 -14.48 3.38 14.38
CA LEU A 140 -13.88 2.34 13.52
C LEU A 140 -14.95 1.50 12.79
N ASP A 141 -15.75 2.19 11.99
CA ASP A 141 -16.77 1.60 11.12
C ASP A 141 -16.28 1.61 9.66
N SER A 142 -16.05 0.42 9.10
CA SER A 142 -15.56 0.26 7.74
C SER A 142 -16.57 0.71 6.68
N GLU A 143 -17.88 0.72 6.98
CA GLU A 143 -18.89 1.20 6.01
C GLU A 143 -18.69 2.68 5.67
N ARG A 144 -18.08 3.44 6.58
CA ARG A 144 -17.73 4.86 6.38
C ARG A 144 -16.61 5.05 5.37
N LEU A 145 -15.84 4.02 5.01
CA LEU A 145 -14.79 4.10 3.99
C LEU A 145 -15.34 4.00 2.56
N SER A 146 -16.63 3.72 2.37
CA SER A 146 -17.23 3.45 1.05
C SER A 146 -17.15 4.59 0.03
N SER A 147 -16.84 5.81 0.45
CA SER A 147 -16.61 6.96 -0.44
C SER A 147 -15.14 7.15 -0.83
N LEU A 148 -14.22 6.39 -0.23
CA LEU A 148 -12.78 6.47 -0.47
C LEU A 148 -12.44 6.10 -1.91
N LYS A 149 -11.64 6.93 -2.58
CA LYS A 149 -11.10 6.66 -3.91
C LYS A 149 -9.74 7.32 -4.11
N ALA A 150 -8.90 6.73 -4.94
CA ALA A 150 -7.74 7.40 -5.50
C ALA A 150 -8.22 8.28 -6.67
N GLN A 151 -8.12 9.60 -6.52
CA GLN A 151 -8.50 10.54 -7.58
C GLN A 151 -7.38 10.72 -8.61
N GLN A 152 -6.14 10.82 -8.14
CA GLN A 152 -4.98 11.13 -8.95
C GLN A 152 -3.76 10.40 -8.36
N VAL A 153 -2.92 9.89 -9.26
CA VAL A 153 -1.72 9.12 -8.95
C VAL A 153 -0.59 9.68 -9.80
N ASP A 154 0.44 10.22 -9.16
CA ASP A 154 1.57 10.85 -9.84
C ASP A 154 2.89 10.22 -9.39
N LEU A 155 3.75 9.95 -10.38
CA LEU A 155 5.07 9.39 -10.13
C LEU A 155 5.93 10.40 -9.38
N VAL A 156 6.58 9.93 -8.31
CA VAL A 156 7.59 10.69 -7.60
C VAL A 156 8.89 10.64 -8.38
N VAL A 157 9.27 11.77 -8.96
CA VAL A 157 10.54 11.91 -9.69
C VAL A 157 11.58 12.51 -8.76
N GLY A 158 12.74 11.87 -8.64
CA GLY A 158 13.82 12.34 -7.78
C GLY A 158 15.09 12.72 -8.53
N PRO A 159 16.12 13.21 -7.82
CA PRO A 159 17.45 13.32 -8.39
C PRO A 159 18.00 11.93 -8.73
N GLU A 160 18.99 11.84 -9.63
CA GLU A 160 19.59 10.56 -10.07
C GLU A 160 20.01 9.63 -8.92
N GLN A 161 20.53 10.17 -7.81
CA GLN A 161 20.92 9.37 -6.65
C GLN A 161 19.72 8.68 -5.96
N TYR A 162 18.53 9.23 -6.11
CA TYR A 162 17.30 8.64 -5.61
C TYR A 162 16.88 7.44 -6.47
N ASP A 163 16.95 7.54 -7.80
CA ASP A 163 16.69 6.42 -8.70
C ASP A 163 17.68 5.25 -8.47
N GLU A 164 18.96 5.57 -8.25
CA GLU A 164 19.96 4.56 -7.84
C GLU A 164 19.59 3.88 -6.52
N THR A 165 19.04 4.64 -5.57
CA THR A 165 18.60 4.11 -4.28
C THR A 165 17.39 3.19 -4.45
N LEU A 166 16.42 3.55 -5.28
CA LEU A 166 15.26 2.72 -5.61
C LEU A 166 15.67 1.43 -6.31
N ALA A 167 16.57 1.51 -7.30
CA ALA A 167 17.09 0.35 -8.01
C ALA A 167 17.85 -0.61 -7.08
N GLN A 168 18.66 -0.07 -6.17
CA GLN A 168 19.34 -0.88 -5.15
C GLN A 168 18.34 -1.55 -4.19
N ALA A 169 17.26 -0.85 -3.80
CA ALA A 169 16.22 -1.43 -2.96
C ALA A 169 15.44 -2.55 -3.67
N ALA A 170 15.10 -2.37 -4.95
CA ALA A 170 14.45 -3.39 -5.77
C ALA A 170 15.28 -4.69 -5.85
N ALA A 171 16.58 -4.54 -6.11
CA ALA A 171 17.50 -5.67 -6.24
C ALA A 171 17.60 -6.52 -4.96
N LEU A 172 17.50 -5.91 -3.77
CA LEU A 172 17.55 -6.64 -2.50
C LEU A 172 16.39 -7.60 -2.31
N VAL A 173 15.27 -7.38 -2.99
CA VAL A 173 14.07 -8.23 -2.92
C VAL A 173 13.79 -8.93 -4.26
N GLY A 174 14.79 -8.97 -5.14
CA GLY A 174 14.72 -9.60 -6.46
C GLY A 174 13.72 -8.99 -7.43
N ALA A 175 13.27 -7.75 -7.18
CA ALA A 175 12.42 -7.03 -8.12
C ALA A 175 13.25 -6.42 -9.25
N ASP A 176 12.65 -6.30 -10.43
CA ASP A 176 13.26 -5.65 -11.59
C ASP A 176 13.32 -4.13 -11.42
N GLU A 177 12.36 -3.56 -10.68
CA GLU A 177 12.16 -2.12 -10.56
C GLU A 177 11.39 -1.77 -9.29
N ARG A 178 11.70 -0.61 -8.72
CA ARG A 178 10.91 0.03 -7.65
C ARG A 178 10.59 1.45 -8.05
N ARG A 179 9.36 1.89 -7.82
CA ARG A 179 8.91 3.27 -8.00
C ARG A 179 8.13 3.75 -6.78
N GLU A 180 8.08 5.05 -6.56
CA GLU A 180 7.21 5.67 -5.56
C GLU A 180 6.24 6.63 -6.26
N TYR A 181 5.03 6.72 -5.75
CA TYR A 181 3.94 7.56 -6.24
C TYR A 181 3.36 8.36 -5.08
N VAL A 182 2.87 9.57 -5.36
CA VAL A 182 1.96 10.29 -4.49
C VAL A 182 0.54 10.12 -5.00
N VAL A 183 -0.41 9.97 -4.07
CA VAL A 183 -1.81 9.72 -4.40
C VAL A 183 -2.68 10.78 -3.73
N LEU A 184 -3.50 11.45 -4.53
CA LEU A 184 -4.57 12.30 -4.04
C LEU A 184 -5.80 11.40 -3.82
N TYR A 185 -6.12 11.15 -2.57
CA TYR A 185 -7.34 10.45 -2.19
C TYR A 185 -8.48 11.46 -1.99
N GLU A 186 -9.71 11.05 -2.33
CA GLU A 186 -10.93 11.72 -1.86
C GLU A 186 -11.67 10.77 -0.93
N TRP A 187 -12.14 11.30 0.19
CA TRP A 187 -13.01 10.62 1.13
C TRP A 187 -13.98 11.61 1.75
N ASP A 188 -15.27 11.31 1.71
CA ASP A 188 -16.37 12.15 2.20
C ASP A 188 -16.35 13.61 1.70
N GLY A 189 -15.79 13.83 0.51
CA GLY A 189 -15.68 15.13 -0.16
C GLY A 189 -14.46 15.96 0.23
N ASP A 190 -13.65 15.48 1.17
CA ASP A 190 -12.35 16.04 1.54
C ASP A 190 -11.22 15.29 0.81
N THR A 191 -10.07 15.96 0.66
CA THR A 191 -8.89 15.42 -0.03
C THR A 191 -7.74 15.11 0.91
N TYR A 192 -7.01 14.04 0.60
CA TYR A 192 -5.90 13.57 1.42
C TYR A 192 -4.71 13.16 0.54
N LEU A 193 -3.51 13.42 1.03
CA LEU A 193 -2.25 12.98 0.44
C LEU A 193 -1.83 11.66 1.08
N GLY A 194 -1.50 10.68 0.24
CA GLY A 194 -0.75 9.49 0.64
C GLY A 194 0.40 9.23 -0.32
N GLY A 195 1.25 8.28 0.05
CA GLY A 195 2.33 7.79 -0.80
C GLY A 195 2.23 6.29 -0.98
N VAL A 196 2.69 5.78 -2.12
CA VAL A 196 2.73 4.35 -2.40
C VAL A 196 4.03 4.00 -3.10
N GLY A 197 4.74 3.00 -2.57
CA GLY A 197 5.82 2.32 -3.23
C GLY A 197 5.32 1.06 -3.93
N VAL A 198 5.84 0.81 -5.12
CA VAL A 198 5.53 -0.38 -5.91
C VAL A 198 6.80 -1.06 -6.39
N LEU A 199 6.73 -2.39 -6.53
CA LEU A 199 7.77 -3.24 -7.11
C LEU A 199 7.25 -3.90 -8.38
N ARG A 200 8.14 -4.10 -9.35
CA ARG A 200 7.87 -4.88 -10.55
C ARG A 200 8.63 -6.21 -10.52
N TYR A 201 7.91 -7.30 -10.77
CA TYR A 201 8.46 -8.64 -10.96
C TYR A 201 8.03 -9.16 -12.34
N GLY A 202 8.92 -9.18 -13.32
CA GLY A 202 8.56 -9.47 -14.70
C GLY A 202 7.64 -8.38 -15.26
N ASP A 203 6.44 -8.75 -15.68
CA ASP A 203 5.44 -7.82 -16.22
C ASP A 203 4.44 -7.33 -15.14
N ASP A 204 4.56 -7.83 -13.91
CA ASP A 204 3.59 -7.60 -12.83
C ASP A 204 4.08 -6.54 -11.84
N TRP A 205 3.24 -5.54 -11.58
CA TRP A 205 3.40 -4.53 -10.54
C TRP A 205 2.60 -4.89 -9.30
N GLN A 206 3.18 -4.62 -8.13
CA GLN A 206 2.57 -4.89 -6.83
C GLN A 206 3.02 -3.83 -5.81
N ILE A 207 2.23 -3.60 -4.76
CA ILE A 207 2.53 -2.64 -3.69
C ILE A 207 3.58 -3.21 -2.74
N ASP A 208 4.59 -2.42 -2.38
CA ASP A 208 5.58 -2.79 -1.35
C ASP A 208 5.42 -1.99 -0.05
N THR A 209 4.88 -0.77 -0.14
CA THR A 209 4.59 0.08 1.01
C THR A 209 3.56 1.16 0.65
N LEU A 210 2.79 1.61 1.62
CA LEU A 210 2.00 2.84 1.55
C LEU A 210 2.82 4.02 2.08
N ALA A 211 3.94 4.30 1.40
CA ALA A 211 4.76 5.47 1.68
C ALA A 211 5.53 5.91 0.42
N ALA A 212 5.81 7.20 0.32
CA ALA A 212 6.74 7.78 -0.62
C ALA A 212 7.77 8.62 0.15
N SER A 213 8.99 8.09 0.23
CA SER A 213 10.07 8.62 1.06
C SER A 213 10.50 10.03 0.62
N LEU A 214 10.60 10.25 -0.70
CA LEU A 214 11.02 11.56 -1.23
C LEU A 214 9.94 12.63 -1.05
N ALA A 215 8.67 12.25 -1.14
CA ALA A 215 7.53 13.12 -0.86
C ALA A 215 7.26 13.27 0.64
N ASN A 216 8.03 12.59 1.50
CA ASN A 216 7.90 12.60 2.95
C ASN A 216 6.48 12.26 3.45
N THR A 217 5.79 11.35 2.76
CA THR A 217 4.47 10.90 3.21
C THR A 217 4.63 9.97 4.42
N PRO A 218 3.68 9.98 5.36
CA PRO A 218 3.72 9.03 6.46
C PRO A 218 3.49 7.60 5.96
N ASN A 219 3.99 6.64 6.73
CA ASN A 219 3.82 5.21 6.43
C ASN A 219 2.40 4.77 6.79
N GLY A 220 1.60 4.46 5.77
CA GLY A 220 0.24 3.95 5.86
C GLY A 220 -0.82 4.98 6.25
N ALA A 221 -0.47 6.16 6.74
CA ALA A 221 -1.46 7.19 7.09
C ALA A 221 -1.71 8.14 5.90
N LEU A 222 -2.88 8.77 5.88
CA LEU A 222 -3.20 9.84 4.95
C LEU A 222 -3.20 11.19 5.66
N GLU A 223 -2.69 12.22 5.00
CA GLU A 223 -2.63 13.58 5.54
C GLU A 223 -3.66 14.46 4.82
N PRO A 224 -4.49 15.24 5.55
CA PRO A 224 -5.37 16.21 4.91
C PRO A 224 -4.60 17.14 3.97
N THR A 225 -5.13 17.36 2.77
CA THR A 225 -4.51 18.21 1.75
C THR A 225 -5.58 18.91 0.91
N THR A 226 -5.15 19.72 -0.05
CA THR A 226 -5.98 20.31 -1.10
C THR A 226 -5.40 19.97 -2.48
N ALA A 227 -6.19 20.11 -3.54
CA ALA A 227 -5.68 19.92 -4.91
C ALA A 227 -4.49 20.83 -5.21
N ASP A 228 -4.54 22.11 -4.81
CA ASP A 228 -3.43 23.06 -5.03
C ASP A 228 -2.16 22.65 -4.25
N GLU A 229 -2.30 22.14 -3.03
CA GLU A 229 -1.16 21.65 -2.23
C GLU A 229 -0.57 20.36 -2.82
N TYR A 230 -1.43 19.47 -3.31
CA TYR A 230 -1.02 18.26 -4.02
C TYR A 230 -0.26 18.59 -5.30
N ASP A 231 -0.79 19.49 -6.13
CA ASP A 231 -0.14 19.94 -7.35
C ASP A 231 1.22 20.58 -7.04
N ALA A 232 1.32 21.37 -5.96
CA ALA A 232 2.59 21.94 -5.52
C ALA A 232 3.62 20.89 -5.08
N VAL A 233 3.19 19.73 -4.54
CA VAL A 233 4.08 18.60 -4.25
C VAL A 233 4.61 18.00 -5.56
N VAL A 234 3.72 17.76 -6.53
CA VAL A 234 4.07 17.18 -7.84
C VAL A 234 5.01 18.12 -8.64
N GLU A 235 4.69 19.41 -8.70
CA GLU A 235 5.54 20.45 -9.32
C GLU A 235 6.90 20.62 -8.61
N GLY A 236 6.99 20.19 -7.34
CA GLY A 236 8.23 20.22 -6.56
C GLY A 236 9.24 19.15 -6.97
N PHE A 237 8.82 18.12 -7.70
CA PHE A 237 9.71 17.07 -8.19
C PHE A 237 10.60 17.57 -9.33
N PRO A 238 11.89 17.22 -9.37
CA PRO A 238 12.75 17.56 -10.50
C PRO A 238 12.22 16.97 -11.82
N GLY A 239 11.76 17.84 -12.73
CA GLY A 239 11.38 17.45 -14.09
C GLY A 239 9.88 17.34 -14.36
N SER A 240 9.02 17.78 -13.43
CA SER A 240 7.59 18.03 -13.66
C SER A 240 7.32 19.31 -14.45
#